data_AF-A0A969NA88-F1
#
_entry.id   AF-A0A969NA88-F1
#
_cell.length_a   1.000
_cell.length_b   1.000
_cell.length_c   1.000
_cell.angle_alpha   90.00
_cell.angle_beta   90.00
_cell.angle_gamma   90.00
#
_symmetry.space_group_name_H-M   'P 1'
#
loop_
_entity.id
_entity.type
_entity.pdbx_description
1 polymer ?
#
loop_
_entity_poly.entity_id
_entity_poly.type
_entity_poly.pdbx_seq_one_letter_code
_entity_poly.pdbx_strand_id
1 'polypeptide(L)'
;MASIWDKYLTLAYKLANTDKEEYLRSAISRAYYSVFHKVKLSSGQNTKREKVDVHKEFISKLRNPDEKLAGKLNLSEAEIMLIGNELDEFRKTRNNADYEAFMDDISPRFVSKTLERAELILEILRGDYDEGN
;
A
#
# COMPACT_ATOMS: atom_id res chain seq x y z
N MET A 1 -21.50 0.83 -3.66
CA MET A 1 -20.76 2.12 -3.66
C MET A 1 -19.28 1.83 -3.52
N ALA A 2 -18.41 2.47 -4.30
CA ALA A 2 -16.97 2.32 -4.13
C ALA A 2 -16.52 2.83 -2.75
N SER A 3 -15.65 2.06 -2.09
CA SER A 3 -15.05 2.43 -0.80
C SER A 3 -14.24 3.73 -0.95
N ILE A 4 -14.08 4.49 0.14
CA ILE A 4 -13.22 5.68 0.13
C ILE A 4 -11.77 5.34 -0.28
N TRP A 5 -11.33 4.12 0.02
CA TRP A 5 -10.01 3.62 -0.35
C TRP A 5 -9.90 3.37 -1.86
N ASP A 6 -10.95 2.86 -2.52
CA ASP A 6 -11.00 2.77 -3.98
C ASP A 6 -10.84 4.14 -4.63
N LYS A 7 -11.56 5.14 -4.08
CA LYS A 7 -11.49 6.53 -4.57
C LYS A 7 -10.10 7.13 -4.40
N TYR A 8 -9.36 6.76 -3.35
CA TYR A 8 -7.99 7.22 -3.13
C TYR A 8 -7.03 6.66 -4.18
N LEU A 9 -7.18 5.41 -4.58
CA LEU A 9 -6.36 4.86 -5.66
C LEU A 9 -6.67 5.53 -7.00
N THR A 10 -7.95 5.72 -7.32
CA THR A 10 -8.34 6.48 -8.53
C THR A 10 -7.79 7.90 -8.52
N LEU A 11 -7.81 8.57 -7.37
CA LEU A 11 -7.21 9.90 -7.21
C LEU A 11 -5.68 9.85 -7.39
N ALA A 12 -5.01 8.82 -6.88
CA ALA A 12 -3.57 8.65 -7.06
C ALA A 12 -3.19 8.58 -8.55
N TYR A 13 -3.91 7.80 -9.35
CA TYR A 13 -3.71 7.74 -10.81
C TYR A 13 -3.92 9.10 -11.49
N LYS A 14 -4.95 9.86 -11.08
CA LYS A 14 -5.19 11.20 -11.62
C LYS A 14 -4.06 12.17 -11.29
N LEU A 15 -3.57 12.12 -10.04
CA LEU A 15 -2.46 12.95 -9.57
C LEU A 15 -1.11 12.55 -10.21
N ALA A 16 -0.96 11.30 -10.63
CA ALA A 16 0.24 10.83 -11.31
C ALA A 16 0.32 11.31 -12.78
N ASN A 17 -0.78 11.80 -13.36
CA ASN A 17 -0.84 12.29 -14.74
C ASN A 17 -0.42 13.77 -14.86
N THR A 18 0.66 14.14 -14.20
CA THR A 18 1.30 15.46 -14.25
C THR A 18 2.78 15.32 -13.88
N ASP A 19 3.57 16.32 -14.23
CA ASP A 19 4.98 16.50 -13.88
C ASP A 19 5.20 17.28 -12.58
N LYS A 20 4.13 17.80 -11.96
CA LYS A 20 4.22 18.60 -10.74
C LYS A 20 4.53 17.75 -9.51
N GLU A 21 5.62 18.07 -8.84
CA GLU A 21 6.14 17.31 -7.71
C GLU A 21 5.11 17.15 -6.57
N GLU A 22 4.37 18.21 -6.22
CA GLU A 22 3.38 18.17 -5.14
C GLU A 22 2.21 17.21 -5.45
N TYR A 23 1.90 17.03 -6.74
CA TYR A 23 0.89 16.08 -7.21
C TYR A 23 1.45 14.65 -7.18
N LEU A 24 2.69 14.47 -7.63
CA LEU A 24 3.39 13.18 -7.61
C LEU A 24 3.58 12.65 -6.18
N ARG A 25 4.02 13.50 -5.24
CA ARG A 25 4.09 13.20 -3.80
C ARG A 25 2.72 12.79 -3.26
N SER A 26 1.70 13.60 -3.56
CA SER A 26 0.33 13.30 -3.16
C SER A 26 -0.19 11.99 -3.73
N ALA A 27 0.17 11.63 -4.97
CA ALA A 27 -0.22 10.38 -5.61
C ALA A 27 0.30 9.16 -4.83
N ILE A 28 1.58 9.17 -4.46
CA ILE A 28 2.22 8.12 -3.63
C ILE A 28 1.43 7.94 -2.33
N SER A 29 1.12 9.04 -1.65
CA SER A 29 0.42 8.99 -0.36
C SER A 29 -1.00 8.46 -0.49
N ARG A 30 -1.76 8.88 -1.51
CA ARG A 30 -3.13 8.36 -1.73
C ARG A 30 -3.12 6.87 -2.08
N ALA A 31 -2.17 6.43 -2.91
CA ALA A 31 -2.04 5.02 -3.25
C ALA A 31 -1.67 4.17 -2.02
N TYR A 32 -0.68 4.61 -1.22
CA TYR A 32 -0.31 3.93 0.02
C TYR A 32 -1.50 3.78 0.97
N TYR A 33 -2.22 4.87 1.26
CA TYR A 33 -3.36 4.82 2.18
C TYR A 33 -4.48 3.92 1.66
N SER A 34 -4.75 3.95 0.35
CA SER A 34 -5.73 3.03 -0.25
C SER A 34 -5.39 1.58 0.08
N VAL A 35 -4.18 1.14 -0.28
CA VAL A 35 -3.79 -0.27 -0.16
C VAL A 35 -3.66 -0.68 1.30
N PHE A 36 -2.99 0.12 2.13
CA PHE A 36 -2.84 -0.16 3.55
C PHE A 36 -4.19 -0.38 4.24
N HIS A 37 -5.16 0.51 4.01
CA HIS A 37 -6.46 0.39 4.65
C HIS A 37 -7.28 -0.77 4.08
N LYS A 38 -7.15 -1.12 2.80
CA LYS A 38 -7.80 -2.30 2.22
C LYS A 38 -7.27 -3.60 2.82
N VAL A 39 -5.95 -3.75 2.94
CA VAL A 39 -5.33 -4.92 3.57
C VAL A 39 -5.73 -4.99 5.06
N LYS A 40 -5.68 -3.86 5.76
CA LYS A 40 -6.09 -3.77 7.17
C LYS A 40 -7.56 -4.14 7.39
N LEU A 41 -8.46 -3.65 6.53
CA LEU A 41 -9.89 -4.00 6.58
C LEU A 41 -10.11 -5.50 6.34
N SER A 42 -9.45 -6.05 5.32
CA SER A 42 -9.57 -7.47 4.95
C SER A 42 -9.04 -8.39 6.06
N SER A 43 -7.97 -7.99 6.76
CA SER A 43 -7.46 -8.72 7.93
C SER A 43 -8.33 -8.59 9.20
N GLY A 44 -9.41 -7.80 9.16
CA GLY A 44 -10.28 -7.54 10.30
C GLY A 44 -9.61 -6.77 11.46
N GLN A 45 -8.48 -6.09 11.22
CA GLN A 45 -7.72 -5.33 12.22
C GLN A 45 -8.26 -3.90 12.37
N ASN A 46 -9.57 -3.74 12.61
CA ASN A 46 -10.25 -2.46 12.76
C ASN A 46 -10.15 -1.90 14.19
N THR A 47 -8.94 -1.62 14.67
CA THR A 47 -8.78 -1.00 16.00
C THR A 47 -9.02 0.52 15.93
N LYS A 48 -9.85 1.03 16.86
CA LYS A 48 -10.26 2.45 16.97
C LYS A 48 -9.17 3.41 17.48
N ARG A 49 -7.99 2.91 17.82
CA ARG A 49 -6.87 3.73 18.35
C ARG A 49 -5.75 3.78 17.33
N GLU A 50 -5.65 4.91 16.63
CA GLU A 50 -4.47 5.24 15.83
C GLU A 50 -3.36 5.69 16.78
N LYS A 51 -2.53 4.74 17.22
CA LYS A 51 -1.20 5.09 17.72
C LYS A 51 -0.33 5.44 16.51
N VAL A 52 0.64 6.34 16.70
CA VAL A 52 1.63 6.76 15.68
C VAL A 52 2.29 5.55 14.99
N ASP A 53 2.42 4.42 15.70
CA ASP A 53 3.10 3.23 15.19
C ASP A 53 2.20 2.14 14.57
N VAL A 54 0.91 2.43 14.38
CA VAL A 54 -0.07 1.43 13.88
C VAL A 54 0.30 0.86 12.51
N HIS A 55 0.96 1.66 11.68
CA HIS A 55 1.39 1.23 10.35
C HIS A 55 2.52 0.20 10.44
N LYS A 56 3.58 0.46 11.22
CA LYS A 56 4.70 -0.47 11.33
C LYS A 56 4.30 -1.74 12.07
N GLU A 57 3.49 -1.62 13.12
CA GLU A 57 3.00 -2.79 13.87
C GLU A 57 2.19 -3.73 12.96
N PHE A 58 1.26 -3.18 12.16
CA PHE A 58 0.46 -3.99 11.25
C PHE A 58 1.31 -4.63 10.15
N ILE A 59 2.23 -3.87 9.56
CA ILE A 59 3.16 -4.38 8.55
C ILE A 59 4.06 -5.47 9.13
N SER A 60 4.53 -5.33 10.37
CA SER A 60 5.36 -6.35 11.04
C SER A 60 4.61 -7.67 11.23
N LYS A 61 3.29 -7.62 11.50
CA LYS A 61 2.41 -8.80 11.54
C LYS A 61 2.25 -9.46 10.18
N LEU A 62 2.18 -8.67 9.10
CA LEU A 62 2.11 -9.23 7.74
C LEU A 62 3.42 -9.90 7.33
N ARG A 63 4.57 -9.34 7.75
CA ARG A 63 5.90 -9.93 7.46
C ARG A 63 6.20 -11.20 8.25
N ASN A 64 5.44 -11.46 9.31
CA ASN A 64 5.54 -12.67 10.14
C ASN A 64 4.11 -13.14 10.46
N PRO A 65 3.35 -13.61 9.45
CA PRO A 65 1.93 -13.93 9.63
C PRO A 65 1.76 -15.15 10.54
N ASP A 66 0.71 -15.14 11.35
CA ASP A 66 0.23 -16.33 12.04
C ASP A 66 -0.89 -17.00 11.23
N GLU A 67 -1.18 -18.27 11.52
CA GLU A 67 -2.27 -19.03 10.87
C GLU A 67 -3.62 -18.29 10.93
N LYS A 68 -3.85 -17.54 12.02
CA LYS A 68 -5.08 -16.77 12.21
C LYS A 68 -5.19 -15.62 11.21
N LEU A 69 -4.10 -14.90 10.96
CA LEU A 69 -4.05 -13.84 9.96
C LEU A 69 -4.21 -14.41 8.55
N ALA A 70 -3.56 -15.55 8.27
CA ALA A 70 -3.71 -16.25 7.00
C ALA A 70 -5.16 -16.67 6.73
N GLY A 71 -5.81 -17.30 7.71
CA GLY A 71 -7.22 -17.69 7.61
C GLY A 71 -8.18 -16.50 7.43
N LYS A 72 -7.84 -15.30 7.93
CA LYS A 72 -8.67 -14.10 7.73
C LYS A 72 -8.52 -13.49 6.34
N LEU A 73 -7.31 -13.48 5.80
CA LEU A 73 -7.05 -12.94 4.47
C LEU A 73 -7.39 -13.95 3.37
N ASN A 74 -7.52 -15.24 3.71
CA ASN A 74 -7.68 -16.33 2.75
C ASN A 74 -6.52 -16.35 1.73
N LEU A 75 -5.30 -16.16 2.24
CA LEU A 75 -4.05 -16.17 1.48
C LEU A 75 -3.06 -17.11 2.15
N SER A 76 -2.10 -17.60 1.38
CA SER A 76 -0.95 -18.32 1.92
C SER A 76 -0.06 -17.39 2.77
N GLU A 77 0.74 -17.97 3.66
CA GLU A 77 1.72 -17.19 4.43
C GLU A 77 2.71 -16.45 3.53
N ALA A 78 3.11 -17.06 2.41
CA ALA A 78 4.04 -16.46 1.44
C ALA A 78 3.45 -15.19 0.80
N GLU A 79 2.20 -15.24 0.34
CA GLU A 79 1.48 -14.08 -0.21
C GLU A 79 1.35 -12.95 0.82
N ILE A 80 1.06 -13.29 2.08
CA ILE A 80 0.92 -12.29 3.14
C ILE A 80 2.27 -11.66 3.49
N MET A 81 3.33 -12.45 3.51
CA MET A 81 4.70 -11.95 3.68
C MET A 81 5.08 -11.02 2.52
N LEU A 82 4.71 -11.36 1.28
CA LEU A 82 4.93 -10.52 0.10
C LEU A 82 4.19 -9.18 0.26
N ILE A 83 2.90 -9.20 0.60
CA ILE A 83 2.13 -7.98 0.92
C ILE A 83 2.83 -7.16 2.02
N GLY A 84 3.31 -7.82 3.09
CA GLY A 84 4.00 -7.17 4.19
C GLY A 84 5.30 -6.48 3.78
N ASN A 85 6.11 -7.12 2.94
CA ASN A 85 7.35 -6.55 2.42
C ASN A 85 7.06 -5.37 1.48
N GLU A 86 6.11 -5.53 0.56
CA GLU A 86 5.71 -4.46 -0.36
C GLU A 86 5.13 -3.25 0.38
N LEU A 87 4.30 -3.46 1.40
CA LEU A 87 3.76 -2.38 2.22
C LEU A 87 4.83 -1.66 3.05
N ASP A 88 5.87 -2.35 3.55
CA ASP A 88 6.95 -1.68 4.28
C ASP A 88 7.76 -0.76 3.37
N GLU A 89 8.12 -1.25 2.18
CA GLU A 89 8.81 -0.46 1.19
C GLU A 89 7.96 0.72 0.70
N PHE A 90 6.68 0.49 0.41
CA PHE A 90 5.76 1.56 0.03
C PHE A 90 5.59 2.60 1.14
N ARG A 91 5.54 2.16 2.41
CA ARG A 91 5.53 3.09 3.57
C ARG A 91 6.79 3.95 3.62
N LYS A 92 7.97 3.38 3.34
CA LYS A 92 9.24 4.14 3.28
C LYS A 92 9.21 5.13 2.12
N THR A 93 8.81 4.70 0.92
CA THR A 93 8.64 5.57 -0.25
C THR A 93 7.71 6.73 0.05
N ARG A 94 6.54 6.47 0.66
CA ARG A 94 5.61 7.51 1.10
C ARG A 94 6.25 8.45 2.11
N ASN A 95 6.88 7.94 3.17
CA ASN A 95 7.52 8.79 4.17
C ASN A 95 8.53 9.74 3.53
N ASN A 96 9.33 9.24 2.59
CA ASN A 96 10.29 10.08 1.87
C ASN A 96 9.56 11.13 1.02
N ALA A 97 8.52 10.72 0.30
CA ALA A 97 7.70 11.63 -0.51
C ALA A 97 6.95 12.69 0.32
N ASP A 98 6.56 12.42 1.56
CA ASP A 98 5.82 13.37 2.39
C ASP A 98 6.75 14.33 3.17
N TYR A 99 7.92 13.87 3.61
CA TYR A 99 8.73 14.58 4.61
C TYR A 99 10.16 14.93 4.17
N GLU A 100 10.71 14.26 3.16
CA GLU A 100 12.04 14.58 2.67
C GLU A 100 11.96 15.71 1.64
N ALA A 101 12.39 16.90 2.07
CA ALA A 101 12.35 18.13 1.29
C ALA A 101 13.25 18.07 0.03
N PHE A 102 14.25 17.20 0.02
CA PHE A 102 15.25 17.06 -1.06
C PHE A 102 15.19 15.68 -1.74
N MET A 103 13.99 15.13 -1.89
CA MET A 103 13.82 13.92 -2.69
C MET A 103 13.95 14.28 -4.18
N ASP A 104 15.18 14.24 -4.69
CA ASP A 104 15.52 14.70 -6.04
C ASP A 104 14.89 13.85 -7.17
N ASP A 105 14.42 12.63 -6.85
CA ASP A 105 14.02 11.62 -7.84
C ASP A 105 12.49 11.41 -7.99
N ILE A 106 11.64 12.32 -7.48
CA ILE A 106 10.19 12.20 -7.67
C ILE A 106 9.81 12.57 -9.11
N SER A 107 9.76 11.56 -9.97
CA SER A 107 9.38 11.65 -11.37
C SER A 107 8.09 10.87 -11.66
N PRO A 108 7.37 11.16 -12.76
CA PRO A 108 6.22 10.36 -13.18
C PRO A 108 6.54 8.87 -13.32
N ARG A 109 7.76 8.54 -13.79
CA ARG A 109 8.24 7.16 -13.90
C ARG A 109 8.38 6.49 -12.53
N PHE A 110 8.93 7.21 -11.54
CA PHE A 110 9.04 6.71 -10.17
C PHE A 110 7.65 6.47 -9.54
N VAL A 111 6.72 7.40 -9.74
CA VAL A 111 5.34 7.25 -9.28
C VAL A 111 4.63 6.09 -9.97
N SER A 112 4.81 5.90 -11.29
CA SER A 112 4.24 4.75 -12.02
C SER A 112 4.64 3.42 -11.39
N LYS A 113 5.94 3.22 -11.14
CA LYS A 113 6.43 2.01 -10.44
C LYS A 113 5.82 1.86 -9.05
N THR A 114 5.62 2.97 -8.35
CA THR A 114 4.99 2.95 -7.02
C THR A 114 3.52 2.55 -7.10
N LEU A 115 2.80 2.94 -8.15
CA LEU A 115 1.42 2.52 -8.41
C LEU A 115 1.33 1.06 -8.86
N GLU A 116 2.30 0.55 -9.63
CA GLU A 116 2.39 -0.87 -9.99
C GLU A 116 2.49 -1.76 -8.73
N ARG A 117 3.26 -1.33 -7.72
CA ARG A 117 3.30 -2.02 -6.41
C ARG A 117 1.97 -2.00 -5.68
N ALA A 118 1.21 -0.90 -5.82
CA ALA A 118 -0.12 -0.78 -5.26
C ALA A 118 -1.07 -1.82 -5.89
N GLU A 119 -1.02 -1.98 -7.20
CA GLU A 119 -1.83 -2.97 -7.93
C GLU A 119 -1.41 -4.40 -7.58
N LEU A 120 -0.11 -4.70 -7.54
CA LEU A 120 0.39 -6.02 -7.12
C LEU A 120 -0.19 -6.46 -5.78
N ILE A 121 -0.16 -5.59 -4.76
CA ILE A 121 -0.74 -5.91 -3.45
C ILE A 121 -2.25 -6.18 -3.56
N LEU A 122 -2.96 -5.44 -4.42
CA LEU A 122 -4.40 -5.61 -4.60
C LEU A 122 -4.75 -6.86 -5.41
N GLU A 123 -3.93 -7.26 -6.37
CA GLU A 123 -4.06 -8.51 -7.12
C GLU A 123 -3.91 -9.69 -6.17
N ILE A 124 -2.84 -9.70 -5.35
CA ILE A 124 -2.66 -10.72 -4.30
C ILE A 124 -3.87 -10.74 -3.37
N LEU A 125 -4.32 -9.57 -2.89
CA LEU A 125 -5.44 -9.48 -1.96
C LEU A 125 -6.78 -9.98 -2.57
N ARG A 126 -6.95 -9.93 -3.89
CA ARG A 126 -8.13 -10.45 -4.60
C ARG A 126 -8.01 -11.95 -4.90
N GLY A 127 -6.82 -12.53 -4.79
CA GLY A 127 -6.53 -13.88 -5.25
C GLY A 127 -6.33 -13.97 -6.77
N ASP A 128 -6.03 -12.84 -7.43
CA ASP A 128 -5.79 -12.76 -8.87
C ASP A 128 -4.28 -12.88 -9.21
N TYR A 129 -3.43 -13.03 -8.21
CA TYR A 129 -1.97 -13.13 -8.38
C TYR A 129 -1.58 -14.55 -8.80
N ASP A 130 -0.92 -14.65 -9.96
CA ASP A 130 -0.31 -15.88 -10.46
C ASP A 130 1.21 -15.70 -10.44
N GLU A 131 1.92 -16.57 -9.71
CA GLU A 131 3.38 -16.53 -9.55
C GLU A 131 4.14 -16.91 -10.85
N GLY A 132 3.40 -17.21 -11.93
CA GLY A 132 3.89 -17.80 -13.19
C GLY A 132 4.11 -16.86 -14.38
N ASN A 133 4.61 -15.63 -14.21
CA ASN A 133 5.12 -14.80 -15.32
C ASN A 133 6.53 -14.25 -15.06
#